data_AF-A0A7X8B071-F1
#
_entry.id   AF-A0A7X8B071-F1
#
_cell.length_a   1.000
_cell.length_b   1.000
_cell.length_c   1.000
_cell.angle_alpha   90.00
_cell.angle_beta   90.00
_cell.angle_gamma   90.00
#
_symmetry.space_group_name_H-M   'P 1'
#
loop_
_entity.id
_entity.type
_entity.pdbx_description
1 polymer ?
#
loop_
_entity_poly.entity_id
_entity_poly.type
_entity_poly.pdbx_seq_one_letter_code
_entity_poly.pdbx_strand_id
1 'polypeptide(L)'
;MEYYTEDTLKIFYAEGKRRWKLGEHWGLALSAQVSDQRSVGDERLTGSSFHTAQGGMALDVSYRHTVFTSAFTSTDADRDMVSTWSSYPGFTSCQVRDFNRAGEDALMFKLSYDFKRFVEGLSAYALCTVSTGRRNAATRKDLPEENEFDADLQYRFQHKCLKGLSLRFRYGTVHESGGDRIHQVRGFLNYDLPLL
;
A
#
# COMPACT_ATOMS: atom_id res chain seq x y z
N MET A 1 -16.51 1.57 -8.12
CA MET A 1 -15.87 1.82 -9.42
C MET A 1 -15.85 0.53 -10.19
N GLU A 2 -16.15 0.59 -11.48
CA GLU A 2 -16.07 -0.55 -12.38
C GLU A 2 -15.16 -0.15 -13.55
N TYR A 3 -14.25 -1.05 -13.92
CA TYR A 3 -13.33 -0.87 -15.02
C TYR A 3 -13.44 -2.07 -15.95
N TYR A 4 -13.51 -1.82 -17.25
CA TYR A 4 -13.72 -2.83 -18.26
C TYR A 4 -12.79 -2.58 -19.44
N THR A 5 -12.05 -3.62 -19.83
CA THR A 5 -11.32 -3.69 -21.08
C THR A 5 -11.81 -4.90 -21.84
N GLU A 6 -12.32 -4.65 -23.03
CA GLU A 6 -12.82 -5.68 -23.94
C GLU A 6 -11.78 -6.78 -24.16
N ASP A 7 -12.26 -8.02 -24.20
CA ASP A 7 -11.46 -9.24 -24.39
C ASP A 7 -10.29 -9.46 -23.41
N THR A 8 -10.26 -8.72 -22.31
CA THR A 8 -9.07 -8.67 -21.45
C THR A 8 -9.43 -8.86 -19.98
N LEU A 9 -10.07 -7.87 -19.36
CA LEU A 9 -10.23 -7.82 -17.91
C LEU A 9 -11.40 -6.92 -17.50
N LYS A 10 -12.14 -7.38 -16.49
CA LYS A 10 -13.12 -6.60 -15.76
C LYS A 10 -12.71 -6.52 -14.30
N ILE A 11 -12.69 -5.30 -13.76
CA ILE A 11 -12.35 -5.03 -12.36
C ILE A 11 -13.53 -4.32 -11.69
N PHE A 12 -14.00 -4.86 -10.59
CA PHE A 12 -14.83 -4.16 -9.64
C PHE A 12 -13.98 -3.72 -8.44
N TYR A 13 -14.20 -2.50 -7.96
CA TYR A 13 -13.57 -1.98 -6.75
C TYR A 13 -14.53 -1.11 -5.96
N ALA A 14 -14.56 -1.29 -4.64
CA ALA A 14 -15.28 -0.41 -3.73
C ALA A 14 -14.47 -0.20 -2.45
N GLU A 15 -14.48 1.05 -1.97
CA GLU A 15 -13.89 1.44 -0.69
C GLU A 15 -14.88 2.31 0.07
N GLY A 16 -15.00 2.07 1.38
CA GLY A 16 -15.71 2.93 2.30
C GLY A 16 -14.81 3.36 3.44
N LYS A 17 -14.85 4.65 3.80
CA LYS A 17 -14.09 5.19 4.94
C LYS A 17 -14.99 6.03 5.84
N ARG A 18 -14.87 5.82 7.15
CA ARG A 18 -15.54 6.62 8.17
C ARG A 18 -14.51 7.18 9.15
N ARG A 19 -14.66 8.45 9.50
CA ARG A 19 -13.78 9.17 10.42
C ARG A 19 -14.58 9.72 11.60
N TRP A 20 -13.97 9.69 12.78
CA TRP A 20 -14.54 10.25 14.00
C TRP A 20 -13.50 11.11 14.71
N LYS A 21 -13.95 12.25 15.23
CA LYS A 21 -13.19 13.05 16.18
C LYS A 21 -13.60 12.61 17.58
N LEU A 22 -12.68 11.97 18.31
CA LEU A 22 -12.95 11.42 19.65
C LEU A 22 -12.64 12.41 20.78
N GLY A 23 -12.02 13.54 20.45
CA GLY A 23 -11.71 14.62 21.37
C GLY A 23 -10.93 15.74 20.67
N GLU A 24 -10.30 16.63 21.44
CA GLU A 24 -9.49 17.72 20.87
C GLU A 24 -8.24 17.22 20.14
N HIS A 25 -7.66 16.12 20.61
CA HIS A 25 -6.38 15.60 20.11
C HIS A 25 -6.47 14.21 19.49
N TRP A 26 -7.61 13.53 19.63
CA TRP A 26 -7.81 12.16 19.17
C TRP A 26 -8.72 12.12 17.95
N GLY A 27 -8.30 11.36 16.94
CA GLY A 27 -9.11 11.02 15.78
C GLY A 27 -8.99 9.54 15.46
N LEU A 28 -10.08 8.97 14.95
CA LEU A 28 -10.18 7.57 14.54
C LEU A 28 -10.67 7.51 13.10
N ALA A 29 -10.13 6.62 12.29
CA ALA A 29 -10.73 6.26 11.01
C ALA A 29 -10.79 4.74 10.84
N LEU A 30 -11.90 4.27 10.29
CA LEU A 30 -12.07 2.89 9.85
C LEU A 30 -12.34 2.90 8.35
N SER A 31 -11.62 2.05 7.62
CA SER A 31 -11.75 1.91 6.17
C SER A 31 -11.89 0.44 5.81
N ALA A 32 -12.66 0.14 4.77
CA ALA A 32 -12.79 -1.21 4.21
C ALA A 32 -12.76 -1.12 2.69
N GLN A 33 -12.11 -2.09 2.05
CA GLN A 33 -12.01 -2.20 0.60
C GLN A 33 -12.34 -3.61 0.12
N VAL A 34 -12.82 -3.69 -1.11
CA VAL A 34 -12.99 -4.95 -1.84
C VAL A 34 -12.61 -4.73 -3.31
N SER A 35 -11.97 -5.73 -3.90
CA SER A 35 -11.73 -5.80 -5.34
C SER A 35 -12.05 -7.19 -5.87
N ASP A 36 -12.67 -7.26 -7.05
CA ASP A 36 -12.95 -8.50 -7.78
C ASP A 36 -12.46 -8.31 -9.22
N GLN A 37 -11.72 -9.28 -9.75
CA GLN A 37 -11.13 -9.25 -11.08
C GLN A 37 -11.46 -10.52 -11.85
N ARG A 38 -11.83 -10.37 -13.12
CA ARG A 38 -12.22 -11.48 -13.99
C ARG A 38 -11.70 -11.28 -15.41
N SER A 39 -11.32 -12.36 -16.07
CA SER A 39 -11.20 -12.36 -17.53
C SER A 39 -12.56 -12.10 -18.18
N VAL A 40 -12.55 -11.48 -19.36
CA VAL A 40 -13.74 -11.27 -20.19
C VAL A 40 -13.38 -11.48 -21.65
N GLY A 41 -14.36 -11.91 -22.47
CA GLY A 41 -14.19 -12.09 -23.92
C GLY A 41 -13.15 -13.15 -24.28
N ASP A 42 -12.28 -12.84 -25.24
CA ASP A 42 -11.23 -13.75 -25.73
C ASP A 42 -10.07 -14.02 -24.75
N GLU A 43 -10.11 -13.46 -23.53
CA GLU A 43 -9.14 -13.73 -22.45
C GLU A 43 -7.69 -13.38 -22.81
N ARG A 44 -7.49 -12.35 -23.64
CA ARG A 44 -6.21 -11.98 -24.26
C ARG A 44 -5.12 -11.57 -23.27
N LEU A 45 -5.47 -11.34 -22.00
CA LEU A 45 -4.52 -11.01 -20.95
C LEU A 45 -3.68 -12.23 -20.52
N THR A 46 -4.31 -13.40 -20.43
CA THR A 46 -3.74 -14.60 -19.81
C THR A 46 -3.80 -15.81 -20.73
N GLY A 47 -4.61 -15.75 -21.80
CA GLY A 47 -4.92 -16.88 -22.67
C GLY A 47 -5.82 -17.94 -22.01
N SER A 48 -6.37 -17.64 -20.83
CA SER A 48 -7.23 -18.56 -20.07
C SER A 48 -8.13 -17.81 -19.10
N SER A 49 -9.24 -18.42 -18.74
CA SER A 49 -10.16 -17.85 -17.77
C SER A 49 -9.51 -17.65 -16.41
N PHE A 50 -9.87 -16.55 -15.76
CA PHE A 50 -9.48 -16.34 -14.38
C PHE A 50 -10.50 -15.52 -13.60
N HIS A 51 -10.47 -15.76 -12.29
CA HIS A 51 -11.12 -14.96 -11.28
C HIS A 51 -10.14 -14.81 -10.10
N THR A 52 -10.17 -13.65 -9.46
CA THR A 52 -9.55 -13.42 -8.15
C THR A 52 -10.28 -12.29 -7.46
N ALA A 53 -10.27 -12.31 -6.14
CA ALA A 53 -10.87 -11.28 -5.33
C ALA A 53 -10.00 -11.00 -4.10
N GLN A 54 -10.24 -9.84 -3.51
CA GLN A 54 -9.55 -9.43 -2.31
C GLN A 54 -10.44 -8.53 -1.45
N GLY A 55 -10.34 -8.73 -0.14
CA GLY A 55 -10.90 -7.82 0.86
C GLY A 55 -9.81 -7.21 1.74
N GLY A 56 -10.08 -6.03 2.28
CA GLY A 56 -9.19 -5.41 3.26
C GLY A 56 -9.89 -4.44 4.21
N MET A 57 -9.27 -4.23 5.37
CA MET A 57 -9.71 -3.25 6.36
C MET A 57 -8.52 -2.49 6.93
N ALA A 58 -8.72 -1.23 7.31
CA ALA A 58 -7.70 -0.41 7.94
C ALA A 58 -8.27 0.44 9.08
N LEU A 59 -7.50 0.54 10.16
CA LEU A 59 -7.75 1.36 11.33
C LEU A 59 -6.65 2.42 11.45
N ASP A 60 -7.03 3.70 11.41
CA ASP A 60 -6.14 4.82 11.71
C ASP A 60 -6.50 5.41 13.08
N VAL A 61 -5.52 5.50 13.97
CA VAL A 61 -5.63 6.20 15.27
C VAL A 61 -4.65 7.36 15.28
N SER A 62 -5.16 8.57 15.41
CA SER A 62 -4.36 9.80 15.47
C SER A 62 -4.37 10.41 16.87
N TYR A 63 -3.19 10.83 17.31
CA TYR A 63 -3.01 11.62 18.52
C TYR A 63 -2.02 12.77 18.27
N ARG A 64 -2.52 14.01 18.35
CA ARG A 64 -1.73 15.24 18.11
C ARG A 64 -1.03 15.27 16.74
N HIS A 65 0.23 14.84 16.67
CA HIS A 65 1.08 14.85 15.47
C HIS A 65 1.49 13.44 15.04
N THR A 66 0.93 12.43 15.71
CA THR A 66 1.19 11.02 15.46
C THR A 66 -0.03 10.37 14.83
N VAL A 67 0.18 9.49 13.86
CA VAL A 67 -0.84 8.56 13.38
C VAL A 67 -0.28 7.15 13.41
N PHE A 68 -0.98 6.26 14.09
CA PHE A 68 -0.79 4.82 14.01
C PHE A 68 -1.84 4.22 13.08
N THR A 69 -1.41 3.39 12.15
CA THR A 69 -2.28 2.68 11.22
C THR A 69 -2.05 1.18 11.38
N SER A 70 -3.13 0.41 11.44
CA SER A 70 -3.13 -1.05 11.30
C SER A 70 -4.00 -1.40 10.11
N ALA A 71 -3.53 -2.27 9.22
CA ALA A 71 -4.31 -2.71 8.07
C ALA A 71 -4.18 -4.21 7.84
N PHE A 72 -5.23 -4.82 7.32
CA PHE A 72 -5.26 -6.22 6.94
C PHE A 72 -5.83 -6.36 5.53
N THR A 73 -5.26 -7.26 4.73
CA THR A 73 -5.82 -7.69 3.44
C THR A 73 -5.77 -9.20 3.31
N SER A 74 -6.73 -9.77 2.59
CA SER A 74 -6.79 -11.20 2.27
C SER A 74 -7.12 -11.37 0.80
N THR A 75 -6.30 -12.12 0.08
CA THR A 75 -6.42 -12.37 -1.35
C THR A 75 -6.85 -13.81 -1.60
N ASP A 76 -7.73 -14.01 -2.59
CA ASP A 76 -8.21 -15.34 -2.97
C ASP A 76 -7.06 -16.29 -3.36
N ALA A 77 -7.22 -17.58 -3.08
CA ALA A 77 -6.19 -18.60 -3.25
C ALA A 77 -6.02 -19.06 -4.71
N ASP A 78 -6.92 -18.63 -5.58
CA ASP A 78 -6.98 -19.06 -6.97
C ASP A 78 -5.96 -18.37 -7.87
N ARG A 79 -5.71 -17.07 -7.64
CA ARG A 79 -4.81 -16.29 -8.48
C ARG A 79 -4.38 -14.99 -7.82
N ASP A 80 -3.16 -14.55 -8.13
CA ASP A 80 -2.65 -13.23 -7.80
C ASP A 80 -3.55 -12.12 -8.40
N MET A 81 -3.69 -11.01 -7.66
CA MET A 81 -4.31 -9.80 -8.20
C MET A 81 -3.47 -9.24 -9.35
N VAL A 82 -4.12 -8.79 -10.42
CA VAL A 82 -3.45 -8.25 -11.60
C VAL A 82 -3.52 -6.73 -11.61
N SER A 83 -2.42 -6.08 -11.99
CA SER A 83 -2.27 -4.61 -12.02
C SER A 83 -1.64 -4.19 -13.35
N THR A 84 -2.45 -4.18 -14.41
CA THR A 84 -2.02 -3.98 -15.81
C THR A 84 -1.74 -2.53 -16.19
N TRP A 85 -2.52 -1.57 -15.66
CA TRP A 85 -2.48 -0.16 -16.08
C TRP A 85 -2.14 0.83 -14.95
N SER A 86 -1.98 0.34 -13.73
CA SER A 86 -1.64 1.15 -12.55
C SER A 86 -1.15 0.24 -11.43
N SER A 87 -0.90 0.81 -10.26
CA SER A 87 -0.57 0.06 -9.06
C SER A 87 -1.80 -0.61 -8.45
N TYR A 88 -1.54 -1.62 -7.62
CA TYR A 88 -2.55 -2.26 -6.80
C TYR A 88 -2.95 -1.35 -5.60
N PRO A 89 -4.25 -1.09 -5.36
CA PRO A 89 -4.71 -0.15 -4.35
C PRO A 89 -4.98 -0.80 -2.98
N GLY A 90 -4.19 -1.78 -2.56
CA GLY A 90 -4.36 -2.44 -1.26
C GLY A 90 -3.85 -1.64 -0.08
N PHE A 91 -4.55 -1.71 1.06
CA PHE A 91 -4.09 -1.10 2.31
C PHE A 91 -2.73 -1.61 2.82
N THR A 92 -2.29 -2.79 2.37
CA THR A 92 -1.01 -3.44 2.71
C THR A 92 0.07 -3.26 1.64
N SER A 93 -0.20 -2.50 0.58
CA SER A 93 0.81 -2.18 -0.44
C SER A 93 1.93 -1.33 0.16
N CYS A 94 3.15 -1.81 0.02
CA CYS A 94 4.37 -1.23 0.57
C CYS A 94 5.25 -0.64 -0.54
N GLN A 95 6.49 -0.25 -0.23
CA GLN A 95 7.39 0.29 -1.23
C GLN A 95 7.76 -0.74 -2.31
N VAL A 96 8.07 -1.96 -1.92
CA VAL A 96 8.65 -3.01 -2.75
C VAL A 96 7.63 -4.10 -3.08
N ARG A 97 6.76 -4.48 -2.13
CA ARG A 97 5.73 -5.51 -2.30
C ARG A 97 4.33 -4.97 -2.09
N ASP A 98 3.42 -5.53 -2.87
CA ASP A 98 1.99 -5.22 -2.83
C ASP A 98 1.18 -6.15 -1.93
N PHE A 99 1.71 -7.32 -1.56
CA PHE A 99 1.02 -8.32 -0.73
C PHE A 99 -0.36 -8.75 -1.29
N ASN A 100 -0.41 -8.96 -2.60
CA ASN A 100 -1.62 -9.20 -3.38
C ASN A 100 -1.58 -10.53 -4.16
N ARG A 101 -0.80 -11.50 -3.68
CA ARG A 101 -0.61 -12.81 -4.33
C ARG A 101 -1.66 -13.82 -3.87
N ALA A 102 -1.79 -14.90 -4.61
CA ALA A 102 -2.77 -15.95 -4.36
C ALA A 102 -2.66 -16.47 -2.91
N GLY A 103 -3.77 -16.41 -2.18
CA GLY A 103 -3.89 -16.90 -0.79
C GLY A 103 -3.19 -16.03 0.25
N GLU A 104 -2.62 -14.89 -0.16
CA GLU A 104 -1.83 -14.05 0.73
C GLU A 104 -2.73 -13.24 1.67
N ASP A 105 -2.55 -13.49 2.96
CA ASP A 105 -3.07 -12.69 4.06
C ASP A 105 -1.93 -11.79 4.57
N ALA A 106 -2.17 -10.48 4.63
CA ALA A 106 -1.15 -9.52 5.04
C ALA A 106 -1.66 -8.60 6.14
N LEU A 107 -0.81 -8.37 7.14
CA LEU A 107 -1.05 -7.47 8.27
C LEU A 107 0.05 -6.41 8.31
N MET A 108 -0.36 -5.15 8.24
CA MET A 108 0.53 -3.99 8.25
C MET A 108 0.33 -3.15 9.51
N PHE A 109 1.44 -2.67 10.07
CA PHE A 109 1.47 -1.61 11.07
C PHE A 109 2.33 -0.45 10.58
N LYS A 110 1.84 0.77 10.75
CA LYS A 110 2.56 1.99 10.39
C LYS A 110 2.46 3.02 11.49
N LEU A 111 3.58 3.66 11.80
CA LEU A 111 3.66 4.79 12.70
C LEU A 111 4.22 5.99 11.94
N SER A 112 3.49 7.10 11.93
CA SER A 112 3.90 8.35 11.29
C SER A 112 3.88 9.50 12.27
N TYR A 113 4.79 10.47 12.09
CA TYR A 113 4.94 11.63 12.95
C TYR A 113 5.27 12.89 12.15
N ASP A 114 4.58 13.99 12.49
CA ASP A 114 4.88 15.35 12.04
C ASP A 114 5.70 16.09 13.13
N PHE A 115 6.96 16.39 12.80
CA PHE A 115 7.91 17.00 13.72
C PHE A 115 7.77 18.51 13.84
N LYS A 116 6.69 19.14 13.36
CA LYS A 116 6.51 20.60 13.39
C LYS A 116 6.74 21.29 14.74
N ARG A 117 6.61 20.57 15.87
CA ARG A 117 6.95 21.11 17.20
C ARG A 117 8.44 21.39 17.38
N PHE A 118 9.30 20.68 16.64
CA PHE A 118 10.76 20.72 16.74
C PHE A 118 11.39 21.26 15.46
N VAL A 119 10.94 20.76 14.31
CA VAL A 119 11.45 21.11 12.98
C VAL A 119 10.26 21.23 12.03
N GLU A 120 9.91 22.46 11.68
CA GLU A 120 8.82 22.72 10.75
C GLU A 120 9.12 22.16 9.36
N GLY A 121 8.16 21.45 8.77
CA GLY A 121 8.30 20.81 7.47
C GLY A 121 8.94 19.42 7.49
N LEU A 122 9.37 18.91 8.65
CA LEU A 122 9.93 17.56 8.80
C LEU A 122 8.82 16.56 9.19
N SER A 123 8.74 15.45 8.48
CA SER A 123 7.86 14.32 8.80
C SER A 123 8.57 13.00 8.53
N ALA A 124 8.20 11.96 9.27
CA ALA A 124 8.70 10.61 9.04
C ALA A 124 7.63 9.55 9.27
N TYR A 125 7.84 8.37 8.70
CA TYR A 125 7.12 7.17 9.12
C TYR A 125 8.02 5.93 9.07
N ALA A 126 7.60 4.91 9.81
CA ALA A 126 8.03 3.54 9.62
C ALA A 126 6.79 2.65 9.44
N LEU A 127 6.88 1.65 8.57
CA LEU A 127 5.89 0.57 8.50
C LEU A 127 6.54 -0.80 8.47
N CYS A 128 5.84 -1.77 9.01
CA CYS A 128 6.15 -3.18 8.85
C CYS A 128 4.91 -3.93 8.38
N THR A 129 5.10 -4.84 7.45
CA THR A 129 4.05 -5.72 6.93
C THR A 129 4.53 -7.14 7.04
N VAL A 130 3.68 -7.98 7.60
CA VAL A 130 3.89 -9.43 7.65
C VAL A 130 2.82 -10.13 6.82
N SER A 131 3.19 -11.19 6.10
CA SER A 131 2.23 -11.97 5.35
C SER A 131 2.39 -13.47 5.51
N THR A 132 1.28 -14.17 5.33
CA THR A 132 1.17 -15.63 5.42
C THR A 132 0.24 -16.16 4.32
N GLY A 133 0.17 -17.48 4.17
CA GLY A 133 -0.81 -18.14 3.29
C GLY A 133 -0.51 -18.06 1.79
N ARG A 134 0.62 -17.44 1.40
CA ARG A 134 1.04 -17.31 0.00
C ARG A 134 1.11 -18.68 -0.69
N ARG A 135 0.49 -18.79 -1.86
CA ARG A 135 0.44 -20.02 -2.67
C ARG A 135 0.85 -19.77 -4.10
N ASN A 136 1.42 -20.80 -4.72
CA ASN A 136 1.63 -20.81 -6.16
C ASN A 136 0.28 -21.02 -6.86
N ALA A 137 -0.19 -20.03 -7.63
CA ALA A 137 -1.49 -20.08 -8.30
C ALA A 137 -1.65 -21.29 -9.25
N ALA A 138 -0.57 -21.75 -9.88
CA ALA A 138 -0.62 -22.88 -10.82
C ALA A 138 -0.58 -24.25 -10.12
N THR A 139 0.31 -24.41 -9.13
CA THR A 139 0.53 -25.72 -8.47
C THR A 139 -0.22 -25.89 -7.15
N ARG A 140 -0.82 -24.82 -6.63
CA ARG A 140 -1.50 -24.73 -5.31
C ARG A 140 -0.63 -25.15 -4.13
N LYS A 141 0.70 -25.11 -4.30
CA LYS A 141 1.66 -25.38 -3.23
C LYS A 141 1.91 -24.11 -2.45
N ASP A 142 2.11 -24.25 -1.15
CA ASP A 142 2.49 -23.14 -0.29
C ASP A 142 3.87 -22.61 -0.71
N LEU A 143 4.02 -21.30 -0.66
CA LEU A 143 5.26 -20.57 -0.94
C LEU A 143 5.80 -19.98 0.38
N PRO A 144 7.11 -19.68 0.43
CA PRO A 144 7.69 -19.01 1.60
C PRO A 144 6.96 -17.72 1.96
N GLU A 145 6.98 -17.34 3.23
CA GLU A 145 6.41 -16.06 3.68
C GLU A 145 7.35 -14.91 3.34
N GLU A 146 6.80 -13.71 3.13
CA GLU A 146 7.58 -12.49 2.92
C GLU A 146 7.12 -11.42 3.89
N ASN A 147 8.07 -10.66 4.42
CA ASN A 147 7.79 -9.51 5.29
C ASN A 147 8.53 -8.29 4.74
N GLU A 148 7.94 -7.10 4.87
CA GLU A 148 8.56 -5.86 4.43
C GLU A 148 8.64 -4.84 5.58
N PHE A 149 9.76 -4.13 5.64
CA PHE A 149 9.91 -2.96 6.48
C PHE A 149 10.28 -1.75 5.61
N ASP A 150 9.56 -0.65 5.80
CA ASP A 150 9.86 0.62 5.16
C ASP A 150 10.06 1.74 6.18
N ALA A 151 10.94 2.67 5.84
CA ALA A 151 11.11 3.93 6.51
C ALA A 151 11.07 5.09 5.50
N ASP A 152 10.50 6.21 5.90
CA ASP A 152 10.38 7.42 5.10
C ASP A 152 10.73 8.64 5.94
N LEU A 153 11.52 9.53 5.34
CA LEU A 153 11.86 10.82 5.89
C LEU A 153 11.62 11.88 4.81
N GLN A 154 10.81 12.88 5.12
CA GLN A 154 10.52 13.99 4.24
C GLN A 154 10.80 15.33 4.94
N TYR A 155 11.47 16.23 4.23
CA TYR A 155 11.67 17.61 4.66
C TYR A 155 11.22 18.59 3.58
N ARG A 156 10.31 19.50 3.95
CA ARG A 156 9.90 20.63 3.10
C ARG A 156 10.57 21.88 3.63
N PHE A 157 11.25 22.62 2.76
CA PHE A 157 11.93 23.85 3.18
C PHE A 157 10.93 24.96 3.48
N GLN A 158 11.10 25.61 4.62
CA GLN A 158 10.23 26.72 5.06
C GLN A 158 10.80 28.09 4.72
N HIS A 159 12.10 28.18 4.42
CA HIS A 159 12.76 29.43 4.11
C HIS A 159 12.26 30.00 2.77
N LYS A 160 12.01 31.32 2.71
CA LYS A 160 11.44 31.99 1.53
C LYS A 160 12.21 31.69 0.23
N CYS A 161 13.55 31.70 0.28
CA CYS A 161 14.41 31.43 -0.89
C CYS A 161 14.34 29.98 -1.39
N LEU A 162 13.89 29.04 -0.56
CA LEU A 162 13.76 27.62 -0.90
C LEU A 162 12.29 27.18 -0.86
N LYS A 163 11.35 28.13 -0.84
CA LYS A 163 9.92 27.82 -0.80
C LYS A 163 9.54 27.04 -2.05
N GLY A 164 8.83 25.93 -1.86
CA GLY A 164 8.49 24.99 -2.93
C GLY A 164 9.47 23.81 -3.04
N LEU A 165 10.66 23.90 -2.43
CA LEU A 165 11.64 22.81 -2.42
C LEU A 165 11.28 21.76 -1.35
N SER A 166 11.37 20.49 -1.70
CA SER A 166 11.29 19.39 -0.75
C SER A 166 12.24 18.24 -1.08
N LEU A 167 12.71 17.59 -0.02
CA LEU A 167 13.51 16.37 -0.06
C LEU A 167 12.71 15.23 0.56
N ARG A 168 12.81 14.06 -0.03
CA ARG A 168 12.25 12.83 0.55
C ARG A 168 13.21 11.68 0.33
N PHE A 169 13.40 10.89 1.37
CA PHE A 169 14.19 9.68 1.35
C PHE A 169 13.33 8.53 1.84
N ARG A 170 13.38 7.41 1.12
CA ARG A 170 12.70 6.18 1.51
C ARG A 170 13.65 5.01 1.46
N TYR A 171 13.54 4.16 2.47
CA TYR A 171 14.22 2.87 2.54
C TYR A 171 13.15 1.80 2.67
N GLY A 172 13.31 0.70 1.92
CA GLY A 172 12.45 -0.47 2.01
C GLY A 172 13.27 -1.74 1.96
N THR A 173 12.87 -2.76 2.72
CA THR A 173 13.56 -4.04 2.74
C THR A 173 12.59 -5.19 2.89
N VAL A 174 12.75 -6.20 2.04
CA VAL A 174 11.92 -7.40 2.01
C VAL A 174 12.75 -8.58 2.49
N HIS A 175 12.20 -9.34 3.41
CA HIS A 175 12.78 -10.60 3.88
C HIS A 175 11.84 -11.74 3.50
N GLU A 176 12.34 -12.67 2.68
CA GLU A 176 11.66 -13.94 2.38
C GLU A 176 12.21 -15.05 3.28
N SER A 177 11.33 -15.86 3.85
CA SER A 177 11.69 -16.99 4.69
C SER A 177 12.54 -18.01 3.92
N GLY A 178 13.82 -18.15 4.30
CA GLY A 178 14.75 -19.06 3.62
C GLY A 178 15.29 -18.56 2.28
N GLY A 179 15.03 -17.29 1.94
CA GLY A 179 15.48 -16.63 0.71
C GLY A 179 16.40 -15.44 0.96
N ASP A 180 16.71 -14.74 -0.13
CA ASP A 180 17.53 -13.54 -0.11
C ASP A 180 16.74 -12.31 0.41
N ARG A 181 17.50 -11.32 0.86
CA ARG A 181 16.96 -10.05 1.33
C ARG A 181 17.07 -8.98 0.24
N ILE A 182 15.97 -8.29 -0.02
CA ILE A 182 15.93 -7.16 -0.95
C ILE A 182 16.11 -5.87 -0.16
N HIS A 183 16.91 -4.95 -0.72
CA HIS A 183 17.07 -3.59 -0.21
C HIS A 183 16.78 -2.59 -1.31
N GLN A 184 16.01 -1.55 -1.00
CA GLN A 184 15.70 -0.49 -1.95
C GLN A 184 15.74 0.88 -1.27
N VAL A 185 16.43 1.82 -1.93
CA VAL A 185 16.50 3.23 -1.52
C VAL A 185 15.91 4.09 -2.62
N ARG A 186 15.06 5.06 -2.27
CA ARG A 186 14.51 6.06 -3.19
C ARG A 186 14.77 7.46 -2.63
N GLY A 187 15.38 8.32 -3.44
CA GLY A 187 15.60 9.73 -3.12
C GLY A 187 14.79 10.62 -4.06
N PHE A 188 14.17 11.66 -3.53
CA PHE A 188 13.36 12.61 -4.28
C PHE A 188 13.80 14.04 -3.96
N LEU A 189 13.90 14.85 -5.01
CA LEU A 189 14.08 16.29 -4.97
C LEU A 189 12.95 16.91 -5.79
N ASN A 190 12.00 17.57 -5.13
CA ASN A 190 10.86 18.19 -5.80
C ASN A 190 10.90 19.71 -5.61
N TYR A 191 10.52 20.45 -6.65
CA TYR A 191 10.37 21.90 -6.59
C TYR A 191 9.05 22.33 -7.24
N ASP A 192 8.13 22.85 -6.43
CA ASP A 192 6.84 23.35 -6.91
C ASP A 192 7.00 24.81 -7.36
N LEU A 193 7.00 25.02 -8.68
CA LEU A 193 6.99 26.35 -9.30
C LEU A 193 5.57 26.92 -9.27
N PRO A 194 5.31 28.03 -8.55
CA PRO A 194 4.05 28.72 -8.68
C PRO A 194 3.96 29.34 -10.08
N LEU A 195 3.17 28.72 -10.96
CA LEU A 195 2.73 29.35 -12.21
C LEU A 195 1.57 30.28 -11.86
N LEU A 196 1.72 31.56 -12.23
CA LEU A 196 0.78 32.65 -11.98
C LEU A 196 -0.66 32.33 -12.38
#